data_AF-A0AAE8Q8F7-F1
#
_entry.id   AF-A0AAE8Q8F7-F1
#
_cell.length_a   1.000
_cell.length_b   1.000
_cell.length_c   1.000
_cell.angle_alpha   90.00
_cell.angle_beta   90.00
_cell.angle_gamma   90.00
#
_symmetry.space_group_name_H-M   'P 1'
#
loop_
_entity.id
_entity.type
_entity.pdbx_description
1 polymer ?
#
loop_
_entity_poly.entity_id
_entity_poly.type
_entity_poly.pdbx_seq_one_letter_code
_entity_poly.pdbx_strand_id
1 'polypeptide(L)'
;VKNGMLGEVIAVAPDAIQVRLDGKAQTQDGQRQVTVPVNRYQAFDHGYATTIHKTQGATVDRSFVLASTTMDRHLTYVAMTRHREEVQLYAGLDAFKTERALTETLSRSGVKETTLDYTHDFANRRGMEDRRGQGESDVASQGISKGIQPIPDTAVPKPMQEPRSPTPLTAHTIADGGSAHQDRSDDERDDERRVLVAAVKTYAMSVEAVGRSKAMPAFDRDWAAAKQLAPQLFKDAPAAMGALRGRILDENADPVALAGQLSASPETFGAVAGKTGLFGDNAERKHALSRIDALASHVRQSAKTWQRRLAAECGSERWKRERQDMVEILGPSRRSEALLRQLDDLPYSDKAKFVEQLVATPEGRRALAEAKDIVTAIETRFGRADPSDLAEQLKRVGPDQAGDIERIRQVARLADRSHRAELTQQMELERSLKRGKTLGLGM
;
A
#
# COMPACT_ATOMS: atom_id res chain seq x y z
N VAL A 1 0.14 -29.32 30.67
CA VAL A 1 0.46 -28.23 29.71
C VAL A 1 0.27 -28.73 28.29
N LYS A 2 -0.07 -27.86 27.33
CA LYS A 2 -0.18 -28.21 25.89
C LYS A 2 1.01 -27.63 25.13
N ASN A 3 1.38 -28.25 24.03
CA ASN A 3 2.42 -27.72 23.14
C ASN A 3 2.05 -26.32 22.64
N GLY A 4 3.01 -25.39 22.72
CA GLY A 4 2.84 -24.00 22.31
C GLY A 4 2.32 -23.05 23.40
N MET A 5 2.11 -23.53 24.63
CA MET A 5 1.84 -22.63 25.77
C MET A 5 3.10 -21.83 26.13
N LEU A 6 2.91 -20.54 26.42
CA LEU A 6 3.93 -19.64 26.94
C LEU A 6 3.65 -19.33 28.42
N GLY A 7 4.70 -18.98 29.14
CA GLY A 7 4.60 -18.55 30.52
C GLY A 7 5.88 -17.91 31.01
N GLU A 8 5.75 -17.18 32.11
CA GLU A 8 6.81 -16.47 32.79
C GLU A 8 7.40 -17.35 33.90
N VAL A 9 8.73 -17.47 33.95
CA VAL A 9 9.42 -18.12 35.07
C VAL A 9 9.35 -17.22 36.29
N ILE A 10 8.73 -17.69 37.36
CA ILE A 10 8.56 -16.95 38.61
C ILE A 10 9.58 -17.36 39.68
N ALA A 11 10.07 -18.60 39.63
CA ALA A 11 11.13 -19.10 40.52
C ALA A 11 11.88 -20.27 39.87
N VAL A 12 13.16 -20.40 40.20
CA VAL A 12 14.02 -21.51 39.78
C VAL A 12 14.61 -22.17 41.02
N ALA A 13 14.43 -23.47 41.12
CA ALA A 13 15.03 -24.35 42.13
C ALA A 13 16.03 -25.32 41.44
N PRO A 14 16.91 -25.99 42.18
CA PRO A 14 17.92 -26.90 41.60
C PRO A 14 17.36 -27.99 40.68
N ASP A 15 16.13 -28.45 40.92
CA ASP A 15 15.48 -29.55 40.19
C ASP A 15 14.10 -29.20 39.63
N ALA A 16 13.67 -27.94 39.73
CA ALA A 16 12.36 -27.51 39.25
C ALA A 16 12.32 -26.04 38.84
N ILE A 17 11.46 -25.74 37.87
CA ILE A 17 11.13 -24.37 37.46
C ILE A 17 9.65 -24.12 37.74
N GLN A 18 9.33 -23.03 38.43
CA GLN A 18 7.96 -22.58 38.61
C GLN A 18 7.63 -21.58 37.50
N VAL A 19 6.56 -21.87 36.76
CA VAL A 19 6.12 -21.09 35.60
C VAL A 19 4.68 -20.64 35.80
N ARG A 20 4.41 -19.36 35.57
CA ARG A 20 3.06 -18.78 35.48
C ARG A 20 2.65 -18.71 34.01
N LEU A 21 1.58 -19.38 33.64
CA LEU A 21 1.08 -19.43 32.26
C LEU A 21 0.42 -18.10 31.84
N ASP A 22 0.60 -17.74 30.57
CA ASP A 22 0.10 -16.47 30.01
C ASP A 22 -1.40 -16.48 29.68
N GLY A 23 -1.99 -15.28 29.58
CA GLY A 23 -3.34 -15.08 29.04
C GLY A 23 -4.45 -15.69 29.90
N LYS A 24 -5.33 -16.52 29.31
CA LYS A 24 -6.35 -17.33 30.02
C LYS A 24 -5.94 -18.80 30.16
N ALA A 25 -4.70 -19.14 29.83
CA ALA A 25 -4.25 -20.54 29.87
C ALA A 25 -4.25 -21.07 31.31
N GLN A 26 -4.77 -22.28 31.47
CA GLN A 26 -4.80 -23.03 32.72
C GLN A 26 -4.33 -24.46 32.46
N THR A 27 -3.83 -25.12 33.49
CA THR A 27 -3.66 -26.58 33.47
C THR A 27 -5.01 -27.28 33.33
N GLN A 28 -5.00 -28.60 33.09
CA GLN A 28 -6.22 -29.39 33.14
C GLN A 28 -6.94 -29.27 34.50
N ASP A 29 -6.19 -28.98 35.57
CA ASP A 29 -6.68 -28.79 36.93
C ASP A 29 -7.06 -27.33 37.27
N GLY A 30 -7.11 -26.44 36.26
CA GLY A 30 -7.51 -25.03 36.44
C GLY A 30 -6.44 -24.11 37.03
N GLN A 31 -5.24 -24.63 37.32
CA GLN A 31 -4.14 -23.85 37.89
C GLN A 31 -3.45 -23.01 36.82
N ARG A 32 -3.07 -21.77 37.18
CA ARG A 32 -2.25 -20.89 36.32
C ARG A 32 -0.75 -21.05 36.54
N GLN A 33 -0.36 -21.70 37.64
CA GLN A 33 1.03 -21.97 37.96
C GLN A 33 1.33 -23.44 37.80
N VAL A 34 2.49 -23.75 37.22
CA VAL A 34 2.96 -25.10 36.97
C VAL A 34 4.37 -25.22 37.49
N THR A 35 4.66 -26.30 38.19
CA THR A 35 6.03 -26.68 38.54
C THR A 35 6.51 -27.69 37.53
N VAL A 36 7.59 -27.37 36.81
CA VAL A 36 8.23 -28.23 35.82
C VAL A 36 9.47 -28.87 36.45
N PRO A 37 9.43 -30.15 36.83
CA PRO A 37 10.61 -30.86 37.33
C PRO A 37 11.57 -31.11 36.18
N VAL A 38 12.72 -30.43 36.19
CA VAL A 38 13.66 -30.44 35.04
C VAL A 38 14.37 -31.78 34.87
N ASN A 39 14.39 -32.61 35.92
CA ASN A 39 14.90 -33.98 35.87
C ASN A 39 13.99 -34.95 35.09
N ARG A 40 12.70 -34.63 34.92
CA ARG A 40 11.70 -35.51 34.29
C ARG A 40 11.10 -34.91 33.02
N TYR A 41 11.15 -33.59 32.86
CA TYR A 41 10.56 -32.91 31.71
C TYR A 41 11.50 -31.83 31.19
N GLN A 42 12.07 -32.07 30.01
CA GLN A 42 13.02 -31.16 29.34
C GLN A 42 12.48 -30.60 28.02
N ALA A 43 11.21 -30.88 27.69
CA ALA A 43 10.58 -30.42 26.45
C ALA A 43 10.02 -28.99 26.59
N PHE A 44 10.88 -28.05 26.96
CA PHE A 44 10.57 -26.62 27.03
C PHE A 44 11.74 -25.81 26.44
N ASP A 45 11.42 -24.66 25.85
CA ASP A 45 12.39 -23.77 25.22
C ASP A 45 12.21 -22.33 25.73
N HIS A 46 13.18 -21.47 25.46
CA HIS A 46 13.02 -20.03 25.69
C HIS A 46 11.89 -19.46 24.83
N GLY A 47 10.97 -18.73 25.48
CA GLY A 47 9.80 -18.12 24.83
C GLY A 47 10.02 -16.72 24.22
N TYR A 48 11.26 -16.21 24.18
CA TYR A 48 11.54 -14.82 23.76
C TYR A 48 11.18 -14.54 22.29
N ALA A 49 11.25 -15.56 21.43
CA ALA A 49 10.87 -15.47 20.03
C ALA A 49 10.05 -16.71 19.65
N THR A 50 9.01 -16.52 18.85
CA THR A 50 8.14 -17.62 18.41
C THR A 50 7.93 -17.55 16.90
N THR A 51 7.65 -18.69 16.28
CA THR A 51 7.30 -18.72 14.86
C THR A 51 5.88 -18.21 14.65
N ILE A 52 5.63 -17.60 13.48
CA ILE A 52 4.35 -16.98 13.11
C ILE A 52 3.17 -17.97 13.28
N HIS A 53 3.40 -19.26 13.02
CA HIS A 53 2.39 -20.31 13.16
C HIS A 53 2.10 -20.72 14.61
N LYS A 54 3.09 -20.69 15.51
CA LYS A 54 2.91 -21.11 16.90
C LYS A 54 2.02 -20.15 17.69
N THR A 55 1.96 -18.88 17.31
CA THR A 55 1.18 -17.83 17.99
C THR A 55 -0.14 -17.50 17.29
N GLN A 56 -0.66 -18.33 16.38
CA GLN A 56 -1.90 -18.04 15.62
C GLN A 56 -3.06 -17.52 16.50
N GLY A 57 -3.63 -16.37 16.14
CA GLY A 57 -4.73 -15.72 16.87
C GLY A 57 -4.34 -14.86 18.08
N ALA A 58 -3.06 -14.83 18.46
CA ALA A 58 -2.57 -13.92 19.50
C ALA A 58 -2.43 -12.48 18.99
N THR A 59 -2.96 -11.53 19.76
CA THR A 59 -2.76 -10.09 19.61
C THR A 59 -1.84 -9.61 20.72
N VAL A 60 -0.82 -8.82 20.37
CA VAL A 60 0.18 -8.28 21.30
C VAL A 60 0.22 -6.76 21.18
N ASP A 61 0.72 -6.04 22.18
CA ASP A 61 0.81 -4.59 22.10
C ASP A 61 1.89 -4.16 21.08
N ARG A 62 3.07 -4.79 21.14
CA ARG A 62 4.20 -4.56 20.24
C ARG A 62 4.66 -5.86 19.58
N SER A 63 4.95 -5.81 18.29
CA SER A 63 5.45 -6.96 17.52
C SER A 63 6.82 -6.65 16.91
N PHE A 64 7.76 -7.59 17.07
CA PHE A 64 9.09 -7.54 16.46
C PHE A 64 9.19 -8.72 15.49
N VAL A 65 9.24 -8.43 14.19
CA VAL A 65 9.20 -9.43 13.13
C VAL A 65 10.57 -9.52 12.48
N LEU A 66 11.15 -10.72 12.42
CA LEU A 66 12.33 -10.98 11.61
C LEU A 66 11.88 -11.55 10.26
N ALA A 67 12.22 -10.85 9.17
CA ALA A 67 11.96 -11.31 7.82
C ALA A 67 12.79 -12.57 7.49
N SER A 68 12.18 -13.51 6.79
CA SER A 68 12.82 -14.74 6.31
C SER A 68 12.51 -14.96 4.83
N THR A 69 13.44 -15.57 4.11
CA THR A 69 13.28 -15.94 2.68
C THR A 69 12.17 -16.95 2.45
N THR A 70 11.68 -17.59 3.50
CA THR A 70 10.53 -18.52 3.48
C THR A 70 9.17 -17.82 3.66
N MET A 71 9.16 -16.52 3.95
CA MET A 71 7.92 -15.77 4.10
C MET A 71 7.32 -15.42 2.73
N ASP A 72 5.99 -15.35 2.70
CA ASP A 72 5.18 -14.89 1.58
C ASP A 72 4.24 -13.77 2.05
N ARG A 73 3.37 -13.29 1.15
CA ARG A 73 2.40 -12.24 1.46
C ARG A 73 1.48 -12.59 2.62
N HIS A 74 1.07 -13.86 2.75
CA HIS A 74 0.17 -14.29 3.81
C HIS A 74 0.86 -14.33 5.17
N LEU A 75 2.06 -14.92 5.24
CA LEU A 75 2.85 -14.95 6.47
C LEU A 75 3.29 -13.54 6.89
N THR A 76 3.64 -12.69 5.92
CA THR A 76 3.98 -11.29 6.17
C THR A 76 2.78 -10.54 6.74
N TYR A 77 1.61 -10.66 6.11
CA TYR A 77 0.39 -10.03 6.61
C TYR A 77 0.07 -10.48 8.05
N VAL A 78 0.09 -11.79 8.30
CA VAL A 78 -0.20 -12.34 9.63
C VAL A 78 0.82 -11.88 10.66
N ALA A 79 2.12 -11.86 10.35
CA ALA A 79 3.14 -11.40 11.29
C ALA A 79 3.00 -9.90 11.60
N MET A 80 2.79 -9.09 10.56
CA MET A 80 2.79 -7.63 10.65
C MET A 80 1.51 -7.06 11.27
N THR A 81 0.39 -7.78 11.28
CA THR A 81 -0.91 -7.28 11.77
C THR A 81 -1.29 -7.72 13.19
N ARG A 82 -0.38 -8.37 13.92
CA ARG A 82 -0.62 -8.85 15.29
C ARG A 82 -0.53 -7.79 16.38
N HIS A 83 0.01 -6.62 16.06
CA HIS A 83 0.27 -5.56 17.03
C HIS A 83 -0.97 -4.66 17.25
N ARG A 84 -1.12 -4.14 18.47
CA ARG A 84 -2.10 -3.09 18.78
C ARG A 84 -1.51 -1.69 18.65
N GLU A 85 -0.24 -1.54 19.02
CA GLU A 85 0.42 -0.24 19.15
C GLU A 85 1.50 -0.05 18.09
N GLU A 86 2.44 -1.00 17.96
CA GLU A 86 3.61 -0.86 17.10
C GLU A 86 4.10 -2.20 16.51
N VAL A 87 4.60 -2.16 15.27
CA VAL A 87 5.37 -3.26 14.67
C VAL A 87 6.70 -2.75 14.12
N GLN A 88 7.75 -3.54 14.31
CA GLN A 88 9.05 -3.34 13.69
C GLN A 88 9.45 -4.58 12.89
N LEU A 89 9.85 -4.40 11.65
CA LEU A 89 10.35 -5.44 10.76
C LEU A 89 11.88 -5.34 10.66
N TYR A 90 12.57 -6.42 10.97
CA TYR A 90 14.01 -6.55 10.81
C TYR A 90 14.31 -7.48 9.63
N ALA A 91 15.33 -7.16 8.85
CA ALA A 91 15.82 -8.01 7.78
C ALA A 91 17.33 -8.18 7.92
N GLY A 92 17.79 -9.44 7.91
CA GLY A 92 19.21 -9.74 7.87
C GLY A 92 19.80 -9.43 6.50
N LEU A 93 20.90 -8.66 6.45
CA LEU A 93 21.60 -8.35 5.20
C LEU A 93 22.30 -9.58 4.59
N ASP A 94 22.42 -10.68 5.34
CA ASP A 94 22.84 -11.99 4.86
C ASP A 94 21.77 -12.61 3.95
N ALA A 95 20.50 -12.55 4.35
CA ALA A 95 19.36 -13.08 3.63
C ALA A 95 18.79 -12.11 2.56
N PHE A 96 18.82 -10.81 2.84
CA PHE A 96 18.25 -9.77 1.99
C PHE A 96 19.27 -8.67 1.73
N LYS A 97 19.98 -8.77 0.61
CA LYS A 97 21.02 -7.80 0.22
C LYS A 97 20.46 -6.42 -0.11
N THR A 98 19.19 -6.35 -0.50
CA THR A 98 18.51 -5.12 -0.91
C THR A 98 17.07 -5.11 -0.40
N GLU A 99 16.52 -3.91 -0.21
CA GLU A 99 15.10 -3.72 0.13
C GLU A 99 14.16 -4.29 -0.94
N ARG A 100 14.60 -4.29 -2.21
CA ARG A 100 13.88 -4.93 -3.30
C ARG A 100 13.76 -6.44 -3.11
N ALA A 101 14.85 -7.14 -2.80
CA ALA A 101 14.84 -8.59 -2.58
C ALA A 101 13.93 -8.97 -1.40
N LEU A 102 13.92 -8.13 -0.34
CA LEU A 102 12.98 -8.25 0.76
C LEU A 102 11.54 -8.10 0.28
N THR A 103 11.23 -7.03 -0.45
CA THR A 103 9.87 -6.73 -0.93
C THR A 103 9.35 -7.80 -1.88
N GLU A 104 10.16 -8.25 -2.84
CA GLU A 104 9.80 -9.33 -3.77
C GLU A 104 9.48 -10.60 -2.98
N THR A 105 10.33 -10.98 -2.02
CA THR A 105 10.13 -12.17 -1.18
C THR A 105 8.82 -12.09 -0.40
N LEU A 106 8.60 -10.98 0.32
CA LEU A 106 7.46 -10.79 1.20
C LEU A 106 6.14 -10.56 0.45
N SER A 107 6.16 -10.17 -0.82
CA SER A 107 4.96 -9.93 -1.64
C SER A 107 4.50 -11.14 -2.45
N ARG A 108 5.27 -12.24 -2.47
CA ARG A 108 4.92 -13.49 -3.18
C ARG A 108 3.53 -13.98 -2.77
N SER A 109 2.75 -14.42 -3.76
CA SER A 109 1.33 -14.72 -3.59
C SER A 109 1.04 -15.80 -2.54
N GLY A 110 1.97 -16.73 -2.30
CA GLY A 110 1.81 -17.80 -1.31
C GLY A 110 0.66 -18.75 -1.61
N VAL A 111 0.10 -18.69 -2.83
CA VAL A 111 -0.98 -19.57 -3.27
C VAL A 111 -0.46 -20.98 -3.17
N LYS A 112 -1.11 -21.78 -2.33
CA LYS A 112 -0.88 -23.22 -2.29
C LYS A 112 -1.43 -23.75 -3.61
N GLU A 113 -0.53 -23.95 -4.58
CA GLU A 113 -0.88 -24.66 -5.80
C GLU A 113 -1.40 -26.03 -5.42
N THR A 114 -2.63 -26.31 -5.82
CA THR A 114 -3.19 -27.66 -5.71
C THR A 114 -2.69 -28.46 -6.90
N THR A 115 -2.56 -29.78 -6.78
CA THR A 115 -2.12 -30.65 -7.89
C THR A 115 -2.99 -30.50 -9.14
N LEU A 116 -4.23 -30.00 -9.00
CA LEU A 116 -5.15 -29.71 -10.11
C LEU A 116 -4.73 -28.46 -10.91
N ASP A 117 -4.11 -27.46 -10.29
CA ASP A 117 -3.62 -26.25 -10.98
C ASP A 117 -2.47 -26.58 -11.95
N TYR A 118 -1.70 -27.63 -11.65
CA TYR A 118 -0.65 -28.15 -12.53
C TYR A 118 -1.16 -28.71 -13.85
N THR A 119 -2.39 -29.26 -13.90
CA THR A 119 -2.93 -29.83 -15.14
C THR A 119 -3.32 -28.77 -16.18
N HIS A 120 -3.77 -27.61 -15.72
CA HIS A 120 -4.20 -26.51 -16.58
C HIS A 120 -3.00 -25.75 -17.16
N ASP A 121 -1.95 -25.59 -16.37
CA ASP A 121 -0.70 -24.94 -16.77
C ASP A 121 0.14 -25.82 -17.72
N PHE A 122 0.06 -27.15 -17.57
CA PHE A 122 0.70 -28.11 -18.47
C PHE A 122 0.08 -28.11 -19.88
N ALA A 123 -1.25 -28.02 -19.98
CA ALA A 123 -1.97 -27.99 -21.26
C ALA A 123 -1.69 -26.70 -22.06
N ASN A 124 -1.68 -25.56 -21.38
CA ASN A 124 -1.38 -24.26 -21.99
C ASN A 124 0.06 -24.16 -22.50
N ARG A 125 1.05 -24.71 -21.78
CA ARG A 125 2.47 -24.65 -22.18
C ARG A 125 2.81 -25.54 -23.39
N ARG A 126 1.94 -26.45 -23.80
CA ARG A 126 2.12 -27.29 -25.00
C ARG A 126 1.17 -26.96 -26.16
N GLY A 127 0.38 -25.90 -26.06
CA GLY A 127 -0.49 -25.46 -27.15
C GLY A 127 -1.60 -26.46 -27.50
N MET A 128 -2.05 -27.25 -26.53
CA MET A 128 -3.21 -28.13 -26.72
C MET A 128 -4.46 -27.43 -26.21
N GLU A 129 -5.02 -26.55 -27.04
CA GLU A 129 -6.36 -26.00 -26.85
C GLU A 129 -7.40 -27.04 -27.29
N ASP A 130 -8.42 -27.21 -26.46
CA ASP A 130 -9.56 -28.09 -26.68
C ASP A 130 -10.37 -27.55 -27.87
N ARG A 131 -10.11 -28.08 -29.07
CA ARG A 131 -10.90 -27.86 -30.28
C ARG A 131 -12.28 -28.52 -30.12
N ARG A 132 -13.17 -27.87 -29.37
CA ARG A 132 -14.61 -28.14 -29.45
C ARG A 132 -15.40 -26.86 -29.28
N GLY A 133 -15.75 -26.22 -30.39
CA GLY A 133 -16.81 -25.22 -30.39
C GLY A 133 -16.81 -24.21 -31.53
N GLN A 134 -16.88 -24.65 -32.79
CA GLN A 134 -17.32 -23.89 -33.99
C GLN A 134 -17.21 -24.86 -35.19
N GLY A 135 -18.23 -25.28 -35.94
CA GLY A 135 -19.69 -25.08 -35.92
C GLY A 135 -20.37 -26.13 -36.84
N GLU A 136 -21.61 -25.85 -37.24
CA GLU A 136 -22.54 -26.62 -38.13
C GLU A 136 -23.26 -27.83 -37.52
N SER A 137 -24.54 -28.13 -37.76
CA SER A 137 -25.72 -27.46 -38.33
C SER A 137 -26.92 -28.42 -38.11
N ASP A 138 -28.13 -27.88 -37.98
CA ASP A 138 -29.47 -28.47 -38.12
C ASP A 138 -29.74 -29.95 -37.78
N VAL A 139 -30.63 -30.21 -36.80
CA VAL A 139 -31.97 -30.80 -37.02
C VAL A 139 -32.87 -30.48 -35.80
N ALA A 140 -34.05 -29.93 -36.10
CA ALA A 140 -35.11 -29.58 -35.17
C ALA A 140 -35.74 -30.77 -34.41
N SER A 141 -36.35 -30.50 -33.24
CA SER A 141 -37.83 -30.58 -33.06
C SER A 141 -38.27 -30.63 -31.59
N GLN A 142 -39.28 -29.81 -31.27
CA GLN A 142 -40.24 -29.87 -30.15
C GLN A 142 -39.68 -29.56 -28.76
N GLY A 143 -40.27 -28.71 -27.92
CA GLY A 143 -41.55 -28.00 -27.83
C GLY A 143 -41.60 -27.58 -26.34
N ILE A 144 -41.95 -26.36 -25.95
CA ILE A 144 -43.32 -25.90 -25.70
C ILE A 144 -43.19 -24.40 -25.42
N SER A 145 -43.92 -23.58 -26.16
CA SER A 145 -44.19 -22.19 -25.87
C SER A 145 -45.68 -22.01 -25.55
N LYS A 146 -45.96 -21.29 -24.48
CA LYS A 146 -47.18 -20.50 -24.25
C LYS A 146 -46.65 -19.16 -23.73
N GLY A 147 -46.96 -18.00 -24.27
CA GLY A 147 -47.90 -17.56 -25.29
C GLY A 147 -48.08 -16.04 -25.08
N ILE A 148 -48.62 -15.37 -26.09
CA ILE A 148 -49.11 -13.98 -26.11
C ILE A 148 -48.11 -12.95 -26.65
N GLN A 149 -48.28 -12.65 -27.95
CA GLN A 149 -47.97 -11.37 -28.60
C GLN A 149 -49.31 -10.58 -28.80
N PRO A 150 -49.40 -9.52 -29.64
CA PRO A 150 -48.95 -8.12 -29.49
C PRO A 150 -50.03 -7.10 -29.98
N ILE A 151 -49.91 -5.78 -29.80
CA ILE A 151 -50.49 -4.80 -30.78
C ILE A 151 -49.80 -3.39 -30.69
N PRO A 152 -49.98 -2.41 -31.63
CA PRO A 152 -48.91 -1.95 -32.55
C PRO A 152 -48.76 -0.41 -32.70
N ASP A 153 -47.81 -0.01 -33.55
CA ASP A 153 -47.69 1.18 -34.44
C ASP A 153 -48.25 2.57 -34.08
N THR A 154 -47.40 3.60 -34.27
CA THR A 154 -47.68 4.69 -35.23
C THR A 154 -46.47 5.58 -35.56
N ALA A 155 -46.21 5.68 -36.87
CA ALA A 155 -45.89 6.86 -37.68
C ALA A 155 -44.50 7.57 -37.64
N VAL A 156 -43.94 7.63 -38.86
CA VAL A 156 -42.73 8.26 -39.46
C VAL A 156 -43.23 9.54 -40.23
N PRO A 157 -42.47 10.59 -40.70
CA PRO A 157 -41.14 10.60 -41.36
C PRO A 157 -40.15 11.81 -41.18
N LYS A 158 -38.93 11.57 -41.71
CA LYS A 158 -37.74 12.39 -42.12
C LYS A 158 -38.07 13.57 -43.12
N PRO A 159 -37.15 14.48 -43.61
CA PRO A 159 -35.69 14.28 -43.92
C PRO A 159 -34.66 15.47 -43.98
N MET A 160 -33.37 15.08 -44.13
CA MET A 160 -32.22 15.63 -44.95
C MET A 160 -31.29 16.84 -44.58
N GLN A 161 -29.98 16.50 -44.42
CA GLN A 161 -28.67 17.06 -44.90
C GLN A 161 -28.15 18.53 -44.73
N GLU A 162 -26.96 18.62 -44.09
CA GLU A 162 -25.69 19.44 -44.26
C GLU A 162 -25.62 20.75 -45.09
N PRO A 163 -24.73 21.76 -44.80
CA PRO A 163 -23.24 21.63 -44.74
C PRO A 163 -22.41 22.62 -43.84
N ARG A 164 -21.07 22.57 -44.02
CA ARG A 164 -19.85 23.10 -43.33
C ARG A 164 -19.69 24.60 -42.92
N SER A 165 -18.84 24.80 -41.89
CA SER A 165 -17.83 25.84 -41.48
C SER A 165 -18.03 27.35 -41.79
N PRO A 166 -17.60 28.34 -40.93
CA PRO A 166 -16.15 28.67 -40.72
C PRO A 166 -15.74 29.31 -39.34
N THR A 167 -14.43 29.33 -39.04
CA THR A 167 -13.77 30.28 -38.09
C THR A 167 -13.37 31.56 -38.85
N PRO A 168 -13.21 32.77 -38.25
CA PRO A 168 -11.98 33.13 -37.51
C PRO A 168 -12.12 34.23 -36.43
N LEU A 169 -11.12 34.38 -35.53
CA LEU A 169 -10.36 35.62 -35.26
C LEU A 169 -9.69 35.64 -33.87
N THR A 170 -8.47 36.17 -33.92
CA THR A 170 -7.39 36.35 -32.96
C THR A 170 -7.60 37.45 -31.91
N ALA A 171 -6.94 37.32 -30.76
CA ALA A 171 -6.37 38.45 -30.03
C ALA A 171 -4.95 38.11 -29.52
N HIS A 172 -3.97 38.87 -30.04
CA HIS A 172 -2.58 39.04 -29.57
C HIS A 172 -2.56 39.71 -28.17
N THR A 173 -1.49 39.85 -27.36
CA THR A 173 -0.01 39.86 -27.44
C THR A 173 0.49 39.84 -25.97
N ILE A 174 1.69 39.42 -25.60
CA ILE A 174 2.95 40.22 -25.52
C ILE A 174 4.14 39.26 -25.48
N ALA A 175 5.17 39.62 -26.26
CA ALA A 175 6.49 39.03 -26.36
C ALA A 175 7.54 39.86 -25.59
N ASP A 176 8.64 39.22 -25.19
CA ASP A 176 10.05 39.70 -25.29
C ASP A 176 10.98 38.67 -24.58
N GLY A 177 12.14 38.22 -25.07
CA GLY A 177 12.91 38.51 -26.28
C GLY A 177 14.31 37.85 -26.19
N GLY A 178 14.86 37.42 -27.34
CA GLY A 178 16.27 37.01 -27.58
C GLY A 178 16.51 35.48 -27.57
N SER A 179 17.05 34.80 -28.60
CA SER A 179 17.76 35.21 -29.82
C SER A 179 17.63 34.12 -30.90
N ALA A 180 17.78 34.52 -32.16
CA ALA A 180 17.91 33.65 -33.31
C ALA A 180 19.17 32.76 -33.21
N HIS A 181 19.07 31.45 -33.48
CA HIS A 181 20.08 30.65 -34.17
C HIS A 181 19.52 29.28 -34.61
N GLN A 182 19.61 29.04 -35.92
CA GLN A 182 19.86 27.79 -36.63
C GLN A 182 18.82 26.65 -36.62
N ASP A 183 18.46 26.32 -37.86
CA ASP A 183 17.87 25.06 -38.33
C ASP A 183 18.61 23.87 -37.67
N ARG A 184 17.99 23.26 -36.64
CA ARG A 184 18.50 22.03 -36.03
C ARG A 184 18.30 20.89 -37.02
N SER A 185 19.37 20.16 -37.31
CA SER A 185 19.33 18.99 -38.19
C SER A 185 18.31 17.96 -37.68
N ASP A 186 17.68 17.20 -38.60
CA ASP A 186 16.72 16.15 -38.25
C ASP A 186 17.29 15.09 -37.28
N ASP A 187 18.62 14.92 -37.26
CA ASP A 187 19.34 14.06 -36.32
C ASP A 187 19.21 14.52 -34.86
N GLU A 188 19.22 15.84 -34.58
CA GLU A 188 19.07 16.38 -33.21
C GLU A 188 17.63 16.28 -32.69
N ARG A 189 16.64 16.28 -33.60
CA ARG A 189 15.21 16.12 -33.23
C ARG A 189 14.86 14.69 -32.82
N ASP A 190 15.64 13.70 -33.23
CA ASP A 190 15.37 12.28 -32.96
C ASP A 190 15.89 11.84 -31.58
N ASP A 191 16.86 12.57 -31.04
CA ASP A 191 17.47 12.38 -29.71
C ASP A 191 16.72 13.11 -28.57
N GLU A 192 15.75 13.98 -28.88
CA GLU A 192 15.00 14.74 -27.89
C GLU A 192 13.97 13.86 -27.14
N ARG A 193 14.19 13.67 -25.83
CA ARG A 193 13.31 12.89 -24.95
C ARG A 193 12.08 13.69 -24.55
N ARG A 194 10.89 13.12 -24.80
CA ARG A 194 9.61 13.76 -24.45
C ARG A 194 9.24 13.53 -22.99
N VAL A 195 8.67 14.53 -22.34
CA VAL A 195 8.09 14.38 -20.99
C VAL A 195 6.89 13.42 -21.07
N LEU A 196 6.95 12.31 -20.32
CA LEU A 196 5.85 11.38 -20.15
C LEU A 196 4.99 11.73 -18.94
N VAL A 197 5.62 12.13 -17.85
CA VAL A 197 4.94 12.60 -16.64
C VAL A 197 5.65 13.85 -16.16
N ALA A 198 4.92 14.96 -16.12
CA ALA A 198 5.46 16.23 -15.66
C ALA A 198 5.69 16.23 -14.14
N ALA A 199 6.69 16.98 -13.68
CA ALA A 199 6.83 17.30 -12.27
C ALA A 199 5.64 18.15 -11.80
N VAL A 200 5.12 17.85 -10.61
CA VAL A 200 3.99 18.56 -10.00
C VAL A 200 4.52 19.69 -9.15
N LYS A 201 4.22 20.91 -9.59
CA LYS A 201 4.70 22.15 -8.95
C LYS A 201 3.59 22.87 -8.19
N THR A 202 2.33 22.61 -8.54
CA THR A 202 1.15 23.25 -7.96
C THR A 202 0.22 22.20 -7.37
N TYR A 203 -0.40 22.55 -6.24
CA TYR A 203 -1.27 21.62 -5.50
C TYR A 203 -2.59 22.32 -5.16
N ALA A 204 -3.70 21.63 -5.40
CA ALA A 204 -5.04 22.16 -5.12
C ALA A 204 -5.33 22.33 -3.62
N MET A 205 -4.61 21.60 -2.75
CA MET A 205 -4.80 21.62 -1.30
C MET A 205 -3.47 21.77 -0.57
N SER A 206 -3.51 22.42 0.60
CA SER A 206 -2.36 22.46 1.50
C SER A 206 -2.03 21.07 2.05
N VAL A 207 -0.77 20.87 2.47
CA VAL A 207 -0.34 19.64 3.16
C VAL A 207 -1.22 19.35 4.36
N GLU A 208 -1.52 20.38 5.15
CA GLU A 208 -2.34 20.24 6.35
C GLU A 208 -3.77 19.82 6.01
N ALA A 209 -4.40 20.42 4.99
CA ALA A 209 -5.76 20.04 4.59
C ALA A 209 -5.84 18.57 4.16
N VAL A 210 -4.85 18.08 3.41
CA VAL A 210 -4.75 16.66 3.03
C VAL A 210 -4.52 15.78 4.28
N GLY A 211 -3.61 16.20 5.17
CA GLY A 211 -3.31 15.49 6.40
C GLY A 211 -4.53 15.34 7.31
N ARG A 212 -5.30 16.42 7.50
CA ARG A 212 -6.56 16.44 8.26
C ARG A 212 -7.58 15.49 7.66
N SER A 213 -7.76 15.54 6.33
CA SER A 213 -8.69 14.65 5.61
C SER A 213 -8.34 13.17 5.83
N LYS A 214 -7.06 12.79 5.72
CA LYS A 214 -6.60 11.41 5.91
C LYS A 214 -6.59 10.95 7.37
N ALA A 215 -6.36 11.86 8.32
CA ALA A 215 -6.37 11.55 9.75
C ALA A 215 -7.79 11.38 10.32
N MET A 216 -8.79 12.05 9.73
CA MET A 216 -10.17 12.10 10.24
C MET A 216 -10.80 10.72 10.48
N PRO A 217 -10.70 9.72 9.57
CA PRO A 217 -11.34 8.43 9.80
C PRO A 217 -10.81 7.70 11.04
N ALA A 218 -9.54 7.87 11.40
CA ALA A 218 -8.98 7.29 12.62
C ALA A 218 -9.48 8.01 13.87
N PHE A 219 -9.57 9.34 13.82
CA PHE A 219 -10.18 10.12 14.89
C PHE A 219 -11.65 9.75 15.11
N ASP A 220 -12.46 9.69 14.05
CA ASP A 220 -13.89 9.40 14.16
C ASP A 220 -14.17 8.00 14.75
N ARG A 221 -13.33 7.00 14.44
CA ARG A 221 -13.40 5.67 15.06
C ARG A 221 -13.15 5.72 16.57
N ASP A 222 -12.09 6.40 17.01
CA ASP A 222 -11.77 6.51 18.43
C ASP A 222 -12.80 7.38 19.17
N TRP A 223 -13.34 8.41 18.50
CA TRP A 223 -14.32 9.34 19.04
C TRP A 223 -15.71 8.72 19.23
N ALA A 224 -15.98 7.58 18.59
CA ALA A 224 -17.27 6.90 18.66
C ALA A 224 -17.64 6.52 20.10
N ALA A 225 -16.69 6.05 20.90
CA ALA A 225 -16.95 5.68 22.30
C ALA A 225 -17.33 6.90 23.15
N ALA A 226 -16.65 8.03 22.96
CA ALA A 226 -16.98 9.29 23.63
C ALA A 226 -18.41 9.76 23.28
N LYS A 227 -18.80 9.65 22.00
CA LYS A 227 -20.16 9.97 21.54
C LYS A 227 -21.24 9.11 22.20
N GLN A 228 -20.97 7.84 22.47
CA GLN A 228 -21.93 6.93 23.13
C GLN A 228 -22.11 7.24 24.62
N LEU A 229 -21.07 7.74 25.29
CA LEU A 229 -21.14 8.09 26.71
C LEU A 229 -21.81 9.46 26.95
N ALA A 230 -21.57 10.43 26.08
CA ALA A 230 -21.95 11.82 26.28
C ALA A 230 -23.44 12.08 26.64
N PRO A 231 -24.45 11.40 26.06
CA PRO A 231 -25.87 11.61 26.39
C PRO A 231 -26.22 11.33 27.85
N GLN A 232 -25.40 10.53 28.55
CA GLN A 232 -25.64 10.19 29.95
C GLN A 232 -24.89 11.13 30.91
N LEU A 233 -24.10 12.06 30.37
CA LEU A 233 -23.18 12.92 31.12
C LEU A 233 -23.56 14.39 30.99
N PHE A 234 -24.07 14.81 29.85
CA PHE A 234 -24.44 16.20 29.57
C PHE A 234 -25.92 16.36 29.24
N LYS A 235 -26.50 17.48 29.65
CA LYS A 235 -27.86 17.89 29.29
C LYS A 235 -27.99 18.18 27.79
N ASP A 236 -26.95 18.79 27.21
CA ASP A 236 -26.81 19.00 25.76
C ASP A 236 -25.51 18.33 25.29
N ALA A 237 -25.60 17.02 25.06
CA ALA A 237 -24.45 16.24 24.60
C ALA A 237 -23.92 16.69 23.22
N PRO A 238 -24.75 17.02 22.21
CA PRO A 238 -24.26 17.56 20.95
C PRO A 238 -23.40 18.82 21.12
N ALA A 239 -23.85 19.80 21.92
CA ALA A 239 -23.08 21.03 22.15
C ALA A 239 -21.76 20.75 22.88
N ALA A 240 -21.79 19.97 23.95
CA ALA A 240 -20.60 19.64 24.73
C ALA A 240 -19.55 18.86 23.91
N MET A 241 -20.01 17.89 23.12
CA MET A 241 -19.14 17.13 22.23
C MET A 241 -18.61 17.96 21.07
N GLY A 242 -19.38 18.93 20.58
CA GLY A 242 -18.91 19.92 19.60
C GLY A 242 -17.76 20.75 20.15
N ALA A 243 -17.89 21.27 21.37
CA ALA A 243 -16.84 22.05 22.04
C ALA A 243 -15.56 21.22 22.26
N LEU A 244 -15.68 19.99 22.80
CA LEU A 244 -14.54 19.10 22.99
C LEU A 244 -13.86 18.74 21.66
N ARG A 245 -14.65 18.48 20.60
CA ARG A 245 -14.11 18.19 19.27
C ARG A 245 -13.37 19.40 18.69
N GLY A 246 -13.89 20.62 18.82
CA GLY A 246 -13.23 21.84 18.37
C GLY A 246 -11.89 22.08 19.06
N ARG A 247 -11.83 21.86 20.38
CA ARG A 247 -10.57 21.94 21.15
C ARG A 247 -9.50 20.98 20.63
N ILE A 248 -9.90 19.78 20.19
CA ILE A 248 -8.96 18.79 19.63
C ILE A 248 -8.56 19.15 18.20
N LEU A 249 -9.55 19.39 17.33
CA LEU A 249 -9.32 19.48 15.90
C LEU A 249 -8.79 20.85 15.49
N ASP A 250 -9.28 21.93 16.08
CA ASP A 250 -9.02 23.29 15.60
C ASP A 250 -7.98 24.02 16.45
N GLU A 251 -8.03 23.82 17.77
CA GLU A 251 -7.09 24.45 18.69
C GLU A 251 -5.86 23.59 19.03
N ASN A 252 -5.85 22.33 18.57
CA ASN A 252 -4.79 21.36 18.84
C ASN A 252 -4.43 21.26 20.34
N ALA A 253 -5.44 21.26 21.21
CA ALA A 253 -5.25 21.24 22.65
C ALA A 253 -4.44 20.02 23.11
N ASP A 254 -3.63 20.19 24.17
CA ASP A 254 -2.91 19.08 24.77
C ASP A 254 -3.88 18.00 25.29
N PRO A 255 -3.75 16.73 24.86
CA PRO A 255 -4.67 15.66 25.22
C PRO A 255 -4.78 15.41 26.72
N VAL A 256 -3.69 15.58 27.46
CA VAL A 256 -3.64 15.30 28.90
C VAL A 256 -4.31 16.43 29.67
N ALA A 257 -3.98 17.68 29.33
CA ALA A 257 -4.56 18.87 29.92
C ALA A 257 -6.06 18.96 29.65
N LEU A 258 -6.50 18.69 28.40
CA LEU A 258 -7.92 18.71 28.04
C LEU A 258 -8.72 17.66 28.82
N ALA A 259 -8.20 16.44 28.95
CA ALA A 259 -8.84 15.39 29.73
C ALA A 259 -8.88 15.73 31.23
N GLY A 260 -7.79 16.27 31.78
CA GLY A 260 -7.74 16.74 33.16
C GLY A 260 -8.76 17.85 33.42
N GLN A 261 -8.90 18.81 32.50
CA GLN A 261 -9.90 19.87 32.58
C GLN A 261 -11.34 19.31 32.53
N LEU A 262 -11.60 18.33 31.67
CA LEU A 262 -12.90 17.67 31.58
C LEU A 262 -13.23 16.89 32.86
N SER A 263 -12.27 16.19 33.46
CA SER A 263 -12.44 15.52 34.75
C SER A 263 -12.69 16.49 35.90
N ALA A 264 -11.93 17.58 35.97
CA ALA A 264 -12.01 18.54 37.06
C ALA A 264 -13.20 19.52 36.95
N SER A 265 -13.59 19.89 35.73
CA SER A 265 -14.59 20.92 35.46
C SER A 265 -15.40 20.61 34.20
N PRO A 266 -16.23 19.56 34.22
CA PRO A 266 -17.03 19.15 33.06
C PRO A 266 -18.03 20.23 32.62
N GLU A 267 -18.50 21.06 33.55
CA GLU A 267 -19.41 22.19 33.29
C GLU A 267 -18.82 23.24 32.32
N THR A 268 -17.49 23.31 32.17
CA THR A 268 -16.84 24.18 31.19
C THR A 268 -17.15 23.79 29.75
N PHE A 269 -17.45 22.50 29.51
CA PHE A 269 -17.76 21.98 28.19
C PHE A 269 -19.27 21.86 27.95
N GLY A 270 -20.06 21.72 29.01
CA GLY A 270 -21.51 21.77 28.92
C GLY A 270 -22.18 21.41 30.25
N ALA A 271 -23.45 21.77 30.38
CA ALA A 271 -24.22 21.49 31.59
C ALA A 271 -24.28 19.99 31.88
N VAL A 272 -23.77 19.56 33.03
CA VAL A 272 -23.79 18.14 33.43
C VAL A 272 -25.23 17.69 33.74
N ALA A 273 -25.58 16.47 33.35
CA ALA A 273 -26.90 15.89 33.59
C ALA A 273 -27.26 15.85 35.09
N GLY A 274 -28.56 15.99 35.41
CA GLY A 274 -29.06 16.10 36.77
C GLY A 274 -29.06 17.52 37.35
N LYS A 275 -29.22 17.63 38.67
CA LYS A 275 -29.39 18.91 39.38
C LYS A 275 -28.52 18.97 40.64
N THR A 276 -28.01 20.15 40.94
CA THR A 276 -27.39 20.51 42.23
C THR A 276 -28.33 21.45 42.97
N GLY A 277 -28.61 21.15 44.24
CA GLY A 277 -29.44 22.00 45.11
C GLY A 277 -28.82 22.21 46.49
N LEU A 278 -29.56 22.84 47.42
CA LEU A 278 -29.12 23.17 48.77
C LEU A 278 -28.66 21.95 49.60
N PHE A 279 -29.11 20.75 49.22
CA PHE A 279 -28.77 19.47 49.87
C PHE A 279 -27.79 18.62 49.04
N GLY A 280 -27.11 19.22 48.06
CA GLY A 280 -26.11 18.56 47.20
C GLY A 280 -26.68 18.02 45.89
N ASP A 281 -25.92 17.11 45.28
CA ASP A 281 -26.21 16.55 43.95
C ASP A 281 -27.27 15.43 44.01
N ASN A 282 -28.19 15.44 43.04
CA ASN A 282 -29.16 14.36 42.87
C ASN A 282 -28.50 13.07 42.33
N ALA A 283 -29.21 11.94 42.38
CA ALA A 283 -28.68 10.64 41.96
C ALA A 283 -28.21 10.61 40.50
N GLU A 284 -28.95 11.28 39.62
CA GLU A 284 -28.61 11.44 38.20
C GLU A 284 -27.27 12.15 38.01
N ARG A 285 -27.06 13.26 38.71
CA ARG A 285 -25.82 14.02 38.65
C ARG A 285 -24.63 13.27 39.25
N LYS A 286 -24.82 12.58 40.38
CA LYS A 286 -23.79 11.72 40.96
C LYS A 286 -23.35 10.62 39.99
N HIS A 287 -24.30 10.04 39.26
CA HIS A 287 -24.05 9.00 38.26
C HIS A 287 -23.43 9.54 36.96
N ALA A 288 -23.72 10.78 36.58
CA ALA A 288 -23.01 11.48 35.50
C ALA A 288 -21.55 11.72 35.90
N LEU A 289 -21.33 12.34 37.07
CA LEU A 289 -19.99 12.68 37.57
C LEU A 289 -19.10 11.44 37.74
N SER A 290 -19.63 10.31 38.23
CA SER A 290 -18.85 9.07 38.39
C SER A 290 -18.33 8.47 37.09
N ARG A 291 -18.82 8.94 35.93
CA ARG A 291 -18.46 8.43 34.60
C ARG A 291 -17.75 9.46 33.72
N ILE A 292 -17.52 10.68 34.23
CA ILE A 292 -16.77 11.72 33.53
C ILE A 292 -15.34 11.25 33.20
N ASP A 293 -14.67 10.54 34.11
CA ASP A 293 -13.30 10.05 33.87
C ASP A 293 -13.23 9.04 32.71
N ALA A 294 -14.29 8.25 32.50
CA ALA A 294 -14.38 7.37 31.35
C ALA A 294 -14.46 8.18 30.04
N LEU A 295 -15.29 9.23 30.02
CA LEU A 295 -15.34 10.15 28.87
C LEU A 295 -13.99 10.86 28.66
N ALA A 296 -13.37 11.37 29.72
CA ALA A 296 -12.07 12.04 29.65
C ALA A 296 -10.98 11.12 29.10
N SER A 297 -11.00 9.84 29.45
CA SER A 297 -10.10 8.83 28.89
C SER A 297 -10.30 8.66 27.38
N HIS A 298 -11.54 8.57 26.91
CA HIS A 298 -11.84 8.49 25.47
C HIS A 298 -11.45 9.77 24.73
N VAL A 299 -11.77 10.95 25.27
CA VAL A 299 -11.37 12.25 24.71
C VAL A 299 -9.86 12.36 24.57
N ARG A 300 -9.11 11.99 25.62
CA ARG A 300 -7.65 11.94 25.60
C ARG A 300 -7.13 11.04 24.49
N GLN A 301 -7.68 9.83 24.38
CA GLN A 301 -7.25 8.85 23.39
C GLN A 301 -7.52 9.33 21.97
N SER A 302 -8.71 9.86 21.70
CA SER A 302 -9.05 10.43 20.38
C SER A 302 -8.14 11.61 20.02
N ALA A 303 -7.85 12.49 20.98
CA ALA A 303 -6.93 13.62 20.79
C ALA A 303 -5.49 13.16 20.48
N LYS A 304 -4.97 12.17 21.21
CA LYS A 304 -3.67 11.54 20.91
C LYS A 304 -3.64 10.91 19.51
N THR A 305 -4.69 10.19 19.14
CA THR A 305 -4.79 9.59 17.81
C THR A 305 -4.82 10.65 16.72
N TRP A 306 -5.59 11.73 16.90
CA TRP A 306 -5.62 12.86 15.98
C TRP A 306 -4.23 13.46 15.78
N GLN A 307 -3.55 13.86 16.86
CA GLN A 307 -2.23 14.49 16.77
C GLN A 307 -1.20 13.58 16.07
N ARG A 308 -1.14 12.30 16.47
CA ARG A 308 -0.23 11.32 15.86
C ARG A 308 -0.53 11.12 14.38
N ARG A 309 -1.80 10.95 14.01
CA ARG A 309 -2.20 10.69 12.63
C ARG A 309 -2.02 11.93 11.76
N LEU A 310 -2.42 13.10 12.24
CA LEU A 310 -2.21 14.35 11.52
C LEU A 310 -0.72 14.60 11.24
N ALA A 311 0.14 14.43 12.25
CA ALA A 311 1.58 14.58 12.08
C ALA A 311 2.14 13.58 11.05
N ALA A 312 1.76 12.31 11.13
CA ALA A 312 2.20 11.27 10.20
C ALA A 312 1.71 11.53 8.76
N GLU A 313 0.45 11.89 8.58
CA GLU A 313 -0.13 12.15 7.25
C GLU A 313 0.45 13.43 6.63
N CYS A 314 0.65 14.50 7.41
CA CYS A 314 1.33 15.71 6.95
C CYS A 314 2.81 15.44 6.61
N GLY A 315 3.49 14.58 7.37
CA GLY A 315 4.86 14.16 7.09
C GLY A 315 4.95 13.35 5.80
N SER A 316 4.06 12.36 5.64
CA SER A 316 3.93 11.56 4.42
C SER A 316 3.62 12.42 3.19
N GLU A 317 2.69 13.36 3.31
CA GLU A 317 2.33 14.26 2.21
C GLU A 317 3.49 15.21 1.85
N ARG A 318 4.22 15.77 2.83
CA ARG A 318 5.45 16.55 2.55
C ARG A 318 6.49 15.74 1.81
N TRP A 319 6.78 14.54 2.32
CA TRP A 319 7.75 13.64 1.71
C TRP A 319 7.37 13.32 0.27
N LYS A 320 6.09 13.03 -0.01
CA LYS A 320 5.61 12.81 -1.38
C LYS A 320 5.85 14.02 -2.26
N ARG A 321 5.50 15.22 -1.77
CA ARG A 321 5.70 16.47 -2.52
C ARG A 321 7.18 16.73 -2.83
N GLU A 322 8.06 16.47 -1.88
CA GLU A 322 9.49 16.78 -1.95
C GLU A 322 10.35 15.68 -2.60
N ARG A 323 9.89 14.43 -2.63
CA ARG A 323 10.70 13.29 -3.12
C ARG A 323 10.12 12.61 -4.32
N GLN A 324 8.80 12.56 -4.43
CA GLN A 324 8.12 11.90 -5.54
C GLN A 324 7.62 12.93 -6.54
N ASP A 325 6.86 13.91 -6.07
CA ASP A 325 6.09 14.78 -6.95
C ASP A 325 6.94 15.74 -7.79
N MET A 326 8.19 15.99 -7.39
CA MET A 326 9.15 16.77 -8.18
C MET A 326 9.88 15.95 -9.27
N VAL A 327 9.73 14.62 -9.28
CA VAL A 327 10.37 13.77 -10.29
C VAL A 327 9.59 13.88 -11.60
N GLU A 328 10.22 14.48 -12.60
CA GLU A 328 9.78 14.45 -13.99
C GLU A 328 10.24 13.15 -14.64
N ILE A 329 9.33 12.48 -15.36
CA ILE A 329 9.64 11.25 -16.07
C ILE A 329 9.71 11.56 -17.56
N LEU A 330 10.90 11.42 -18.11
CA LEU A 330 11.16 11.52 -19.54
C LEU A 330 11.02 10.15 -20.19
N GLY A 331 10.32 10.07 -21.31
CA GLY A 331 10.30 8.88 -22.15
C GLY A 331 11.61 8.63 -22.88
N PRO A 332 11.71 7.50 -23.60
CA PRO A 332 12.85 7.22 -24.45
C PRO A 332 12.88 8.18 -25.64
N SER A 333 14.06 8.42 -26.18
CA SER A 333 14.23 8.99 -27.52
C SER A 333 13.65 8.04 -28.56
N ARG A 334 13.32 8.53 -29.76
CA ARG A 334 12.65 7.71 -30.78
C ARG A 334 13.51 6.51 -31.20
N ARG A 335 14.82 6.73 -31.32
CA ARG A 335 15.80 5.69 -31.64
C ARG A 335 15.92 4.65 -30.53
N SER A 336 16.08 5.12 -29.30
CA SER A 336 16.14 4.23 -28.13
C SER A 336 14.87 3.39 -28.04
N GLU A 337 13.69 4.00 -28.22
CA GLU A 337 12.44 3.25 -28.16
C GLU A 337 12.35 2.15 -29.23
N ALA A 338 12.80 2.41 -30.46
CA ALA A 338 12.80 1.41 -31.52
C ALA A 338 13.71 0.21 -31.16
N LEU A 339 14.90 0.46 -30.63
CA LEU A 339 15.82 -0.58 -30.18
C LEU A 339 15.27 -1.38 -28.99
N LEU A 340 14.67 -0.70 -28.01
CA LEU A 340 14.06 -1.35 -26.85
C LEU A 340 12.85 -2.22 -27.26
N ARG A 341 12.04 -1.78 -28.23
CA ARG A 341 10.94 -2.60 -28.77
C ARG A 341 11.45 -3.86 -29.47
N GLN A 342 12.50 -3.74 -30.27
CA GLN A 342 13.14 -4.91 -30.88
C GLN A 342 13.62 -5.90 -29.81
N LEU A 343 14.26 -5.42 -28.73
CA LEU A 343 14.64 -6.28 -27.61
C LEU A 343 13.44 -6.94 -26.93
N ASP A 344 12.33 -6.21 -26.81
CA ASP A 344 11.14 -6.69 -26.13
C ASP A 344 10.42 -7.80 -26.88
N ASP A 345 10.33 -7.66 -28.21
CA ASP A 345 9.67 -8.59 -29.13
C ASP A 345 10.46 -9.91 -29.32
N LEU A 346 11.74 -9.95 -28.92
CA LEU A 346 12.56 -11.15 -29.04
C LEU A 346 12.14 -12.27 -28.07
N PRO A 347 12.30 -13.55 -28.45
CA PRO A 347 12.22 -14.67 -27.53
C PRO A 347 13.23 -14.54 -26.39
N TYR A 348 12.88 -15.02 -25.19
CA TYR A 348 13.73 -14.92 -24.00
C TYR A 348 15.16 -15.45 -24.21
N SER A 349 15.33 -16.52 -25.00
CA SER A 349 16.64 -17.11 -25.32
C SER A 349 17.56 -16.20 -26.11
N ASP A 350 17.00 -15.25 -26.87
CA ASP A 350 17.74 -14.41 -27.81
C ASP A 350 18.02 -13.02 -27.22
N LYS A 351 17.30 -12.64 -26.15
CA LYS A 351 17.45 -11.33 -25.48
C LYS A 351 18.88 -11.10 -25.00
N ALA A 352 19.55 -12.11 -24.44
CA ALA A 352 20.92 -11.96 -23.92
C ALA A 352 21.93 -11.59 -25.04
N LYS A 353 21.84 -12.25 -26.20
CA LYS A 353 22.70 -11.95 -27.36
C LYS A 353 22.40 -10.57 -27.94
N PHE A 354 21.13 -10.19 -27.98
CA PHE A 354 20.75 -8.87 -28.49
C PHE A 354 21.22 -7.75 -27.56
N VAL A 355 21.11 -7.93 -26.24
CA VAL A 355 21.68 -6.98 -25.26
C VAL A 355 23.19 -6.82 -25.47
N GLU A 356 23.93 -7.91 -25.70
CA GLU A 356 25.36 -7.84 -25.99
C GLU A 356 25.66 -7.00 -27.26
N GLN A 357 24.83 -7.15 -28.31
CA GLN A 357 24.92 -6.33 -29.51
C GLN A 357 24.62 -4.85 -29.24
N LEU A 358 23.62 -4.56 -28.40
CA LEU A 358 23.30 -3.18 -28.00
C LEU A 358 24.44 -2.53 -27.19
N VAL A 359 25.10 -3.29 -26.31
CA VAL A 359 26.25 -2.78 -25.54
C VAL A 359 27.44 -2.44 -26.44
N ALA A 360 27.57 -3.13 -27.58
CA ALA A 360 28.65 -2.91 -28.54
C ALA A 360 28.51 -1.60 -29.34
N THR A 361 27.31 -1.00 -29.39
CA THR A 361 27.07 0.24 -30.15
C THR A 361 26.89 1.45 -29.21
N PRO A 362 27.27 2.67 -29.63
CA PRO A 362 26.94 3.89 -28.89
C PRO A 362 25.43 4.08 -28.68
N GLU A 363 24.64 3.79 -29.71
CA GLU A 363 23.18 3.97 -29.72
C GLU A 363 22.49 2.96 -28.80
N GLY A 364 22.93 1.70 -28.79
CA GLY A 364 22.36 0.68 -27.91
C GLY A 364 22.70 0.92 -26.44
N ARG A 365 23.93 1.37 -26.12
CA ARG A 365 24.29 1.81 -24.75
C ARG A 365 23.44 2.99 -24.29
N ARG A 366 23.16 3.94 -25.17
CA ARG A 366 22.24 5.05 -24.87
C ARG A 366 20.83 4.54 -24.59
N ALA A 367 20.31 3.62 -25.39
CA ALA A 367 18.98 3.04 -25.19
C ALA A 367 18.83 2.31 -23.84
N LEU A 368 19.83 1.51 -23.46
CA LEU A 368 19.85 0.82 -22.16
C LEU A 368 19.96 1.81 -20.99
N ALA A 369 20.78 2.85 -21.12
CA ALA A 369 20.89 3.91 -20.11
C ALA A 369 19.57 4.67 -19.95
N GLU A 370 18.91 5.06 -21.05
CA GLU A 370 17.60 5.71 -21.00
C GLU A 370 16.54 4.80 -20.36
N ALA A 371 16.53 3.49 -20.67
CA ALA A 371 15.62 2.54 -20.04
C ALA A 371 15.83 2.49 -18.51
N LYS A 372 17.08 2.44 -18.06
CA LYS A 372 17.43 2.49 -16.63
C LYS A 372 17.00 3.81 -15.98
N ASP A 373 17.20 4.94 -16.65
CA ASP A 373 16.77 6.25 -16.15
C ASP A 373 15.25 6.31 -15.98
N ILE A 374 14.50 5.81 -16.97
CA ILE A 374 13.04 5.72 -16.93
C ILE A 374 12.59 4.87 -15.74
N VAL A 375 13.14 3.67 -15.60
CA VAL A 375 12.79 2.75 -14.49
C VAL A 375 13.07 3.42 -13.14
N THR A 376 14.25 4.04 -12.98
CA THR A 376 14.63 4.71 -11.74
C THR A 376 13.71 5.89 -11.43
N ALA A 377 13.35 6.69 -12.44
CA ALA A 377 12.44 7.82 -12.28
C ALA A 377 11.02 7.35 -11.90
N ILE A 378 10.51 6.29 -12.54
CA ILE A 378 9.20 5.70 -12.24
C ILE A 378 9.18 5.07 -10.84
N GLU A 379 10.22 4.33 -10.46
CA GLU A 379 10.36 3.76 -9.12
C GLU A 379 10.40 4.84 -8.05
N THR A 380 11.16 5.92 -8.28
CA THR A 380 11.22 7.05 -7.35
C THR A 380 9.87 7.75 -7.25
N ARG A 381 9.21 7.98 -8.40
CA ARG A 381 7.94 8.71 -8.48
C ARG A 381 6.75 7.95 -7.89
N PHE A 382 6.66 6.64 -8.14
CA PHE A 382 5.46 5.84 -7.84
C PHE A 382 5.72 4.68 -6.88
N GLY A 383 6.97 4.50 -6.44
CA GLY A 383 7.41 3.44 -5.52
C GLY A 383 7.69 2.09 -6.18
N ARG A 384 7.43 1.93 -7.49
CA ARG A 384 7.65 0.69 -8.25
C ARG A 384 7.75 0.97 -9.75
N ALA A 385 8.51 0.13 -10.46
CA ALA A 385 8.77 0.26 -11.90
C ALA A 385 7.53 0.04 -12.80
N ASP A 386 6.55 -0.77 -12.35
CA ASP A 386 5.26 -0.95 -13.04
C ASP A 386 4.09 -0.75 -12.04
N PRO A 387 3.58 0.48 -11.92
CA PRO A 387 2.53 0.80 -10.97
C PRO A 387 1.12 0.36 -11.42
N SER A 388 0.57 -0.68 -10.81
CA SER A 388 -0.83 -1.11 -11.01
C SER A 388 -1.88 -0.07 -10.60
N ASP A 389 -1.51 0.91 -9.78
CA ASP A 389 -2.35 2.01 -9.28
C ASP A 389 -2.01 3.35 -9.94
N LEU A 390 -1.28 3.34 -11.07
CA LEU A 390 -0.81 4.54 -11.78
C LEU A 390 -1.91 5.60 -11.99
N ALA A 391 -3.11 5.17 -12.39
CA ALA A 391 -4.22 6.08 -12.65
C ALA A 391 -4.65 6.85 -11.39
N GLU A 392 -4.60 6.22 -10.22
CA GLU A 392 -4.92 6.89 -8.95
C GLU A 392 -3.81 7.86 -8.56
N GLN A 393 -2.54 7.46 -8.73
CA GLN A 393 -1.40 8.31 -8.38
C GLN A 393 -1.30 9.54 -9.31
N LEU A 394 -1.65 9.40 -10.59
CA LEU A 394 -1.64 10.49 -11.57
C LEU A 394 -2.73 11.53 -11.35
N LYS A 395 -3.80 11.24 -10.58
CA LYS A 395 -4.79 12.27 -10.18
C LYS A 395 -4.13 13.45 -9.44
N ARG A 396 -2.97 13.22 -8.82
CA ARG A 396 -2.18 14.25 -8.14
C ARG A 396 -1.52 15.24 -9.10
N VAL A 397 -1.33 14.86 -10.36
CA VAL A 397 -0.70 15.69 -11.41
C VAL A 397 -1.70 16.69 -12.00
N GLY A 398 -3.00 16.47 -11.80
CA GLY A 398 -4.08 17.28 -12.37
C GLY A 398 -4.58 16.71 -13.70
N PRO A 399 -5.84 17.01 -14.07
CA PRO A 399 -6.53 16.37 -15.20
C PRO A 399 -5.84 16.59 -16.55
N ASP A 400 -5.17 17.73 -16.73
CA ASP A 400 -4.56 18.11 -18.02
C ASP A 400 -3.08 17.74 -18.13
N GLN A 401 -2.47 17.19 -17.07
CA GLN A 401 -1.02 16.91 -17.00
C GLN A 401 -0.70 15.43 -16.75
N ALA A 402 -1.71 14.58 -16.52
CA ALA A 402 -1.54 13.15 -16.31
C ALA A 402 -0.95 12.42 -17.54
N GLY A 403 -1.02 13.03 -18.72
CA GLY A 403 -0.57 12.41 -19.98
C GLY A 403 -1.46 11.24 -20.41
N ASP A 404 -1.03 10.53 -21.46
CA ASP A 404 -1.68 9.30 -21.89
C ASP A 404 -1.25 8.13 -20.98
N ILE A 405 -2.16 7.69 -20.11
CA ILE A 405 -1.91 6.64 -19.12
C ILE A 405 -1.49 5.33 -19.80
N GLU A 406 -2.09 4.98 -20.93
CA GLU A 406 -1.73 3.74 -21.65
C GLU A 406 -0.33 3.84 -22.23
N ARG A 407 0.02 5.01 -22.77
CA ARG A 407 1.38 5.28 -23.24
C ARG A 407 2.41 5.20 -22.12
N ILE A 408 2.12 5.77 -20.95
CA ILE A 408 3.02 5.72 -19.79
C ILE A 408 3.22 4.27 -19.35
N ARG A 409 2.15 3.46 -19.25
CA ARG A 409 2.25 2.03 -18.94
C ARG A 409 3.09 1.27 -19.95
N GLN A 410 2.87 1.54 -21.23
CA GLN A 410 3.62 0.89 -22.30
C GLN A 410 5.12 1.17 -22.16
N VAL A 411 5.51 2.43 -21.98
CA VAL A 411 6.92 2.81 -21.83
C VAL A 411 7.51 2.25 -20.53
N ALA A 412 6.77 2.31 -19.42
CA ALA A 412 7.22 1.76 -18.14
C ALA A 412 7.57 0.28 -18.24
N ARG A 413 6.66 -0.52 -18.85
CA ARG A 413 6.87 -1.95 -19.08
C ARG A 413 8.03 -2.22 -20.02
N LEU A 414 8.12 -1.46 -21.12
CA LEU A 414 9.20 -1.58 -22.09
C LEU A 414 10.57 -1.33 -21.45
N ALA A 415 10.67 -0.27 -20.65
CA ALA A 415 11.89 0.09 -19.94
C ALA A 415 12.25 -0.93 -18.84
N ASP A 416 11.30 -1.37 -18.02
CA ASP A 416 11.54 -2.38 -16.97
C ASP A 416 12.00 -3.71 -17.57
N ARG A 417 11.33 -4.20 -18.63
CA ARG A 417 11.72 -5.46 -19.29
C ARG A 417 13.11 -5.37 -19.92
N SER A 418 13.42 -4.25 -20.57
CA SER A 418 14.73 -4.03 -21.17
C SER A 418 15.84 -3.96 -20.11
N HIS A 419 15.61 -3.22 -19.03
CA HIS A 419 16.56 -3.11 -17.93
C HIS A 419 16.78 -4.44 -17.21
N ARG A 420 15.72 -5.25 -17.03
CA ARG A 420 15.84 -6.61 -16.47
C ARG A 420 16.62 -7.56 -17.38
N ALA A 421 16.48 -7.45 -18.70
CA ALA A 421 17.26 -8.22 -19.66
C ALA A 421 18.76 -7.88 -19.54
N GLU A 422 19.09 -6.59 -19.43
CA GLU A 422 20.46 -6.12 -19.21
C GLU A 422 21.06 -6.64 -17.89
N LEU A 423 20.33 -6.48 -16.77
CA LEU A 423 20.77 -6.98 -15.46
C LEU A 423 21.02 -8.50 -15.47
N THR A 424 20.15 -9.25 -16.14
CA THR A 424 20.30 -10.71 -16.26
C THR A 424 21.61 -11.05 -16.98
N GLN A 425 21.89 -10.37 -18.10
CA GLN A 425 23.11 -10.57 -18.87
C GLN A 425 24.37 -10.21 -18.07
N GLN A 426 24.35 -9.11 -17.31
CA GLN A 426 25.46 -8.72 -16.42
C GLN A 426 25.73 -9.78 -15.35
N MET A 427 24.67 -10.31 -14.72
CA MET A 427 24.79 -11.38 -13.72
C MET A 427 25.35 -12.67 -14.32
N GLU A 428 24.98 -13.03 -15.55
CA GLU A 428 25.51 -14.20 -16.26
C GLU A 428 26.99 -14.05 -16.58
N LEU A 429 27.41 -12.87 -17.05
CA LEU A 429 28.82 -12.53 -17.27
C LEU A 429 29.64 -12.58 -15.97
N GLU A 430 29.13 -12.01 -14.88
CA GLU A 430 29.83 -12.11 -13.59
C GLU A 430 29.98 -13.56 -13.12
N ARG A 431 28.92 -14.37 -13.30
CA ARG A 431 28.95 -15.80 -12.94
C ARG A 431 29.95 -16.57 -13.79
N SER A 432 30.04 -16.30 -15.10
CA SER A 432 31.01 -16.97 -15.98
C SER A 432 32.45 -16.56 -15.63
N LEU A 433 32.71 -15.28 -15.35
CA LEU A 433 34.01 -14.78 -14.91
C LEU A 433 34.43 -15.37 -13.55
N LYS A 434 33.49 -15.49 -12.60
CA LYS A 434 33.76 -16.13 -11.30
C LYS A 434 34.07 -17.63 -11.46
N ARG A 435 33.35 -18.34 -12.33
CA ARG A 435 33.64 -19.76 -12.65
C ARG A 435 35.00 -19.94 -13.33
N GLY A 436 35.35 -19.04 -14.25
CA GLY A 436 36.67 -19.05 -14.90
C GLY A 436 37.82 -18.83 -13.93
N LYS A 437 37.65 -17.93 -12.94
CA LYS A 437 38.63 -17.71 -11.88
C LYS A 437 38.77 -18.90 -10.92
N THR A 438 37.69 -19.61 -10.61
CA THR A 438 37.75 -20.82 -9.76
C THR A 438 38.38 -22.02 -10.47
N LEU A 439 38.34 -22.08 -11.81
CA LEU A 439 38.98 -23.13 -12.61
C LEU A 439 40.46 -22.83 -12.91
N GLY A 440 40.92 -21.59 -12.69
CA GLY A 440 42.29 -21.14 -12.96
C GLY A 440 43.27 -21.18 -11.77
N LEU A 441 42.87 -21.75 -10.62
CA LEU A 441 43.70 -21.88 -9.41
C LEU A 441 44.20 -23.31 -9.16
N GLY A 442 44.18 -24.16 -10.19
CA GLY A 442 44.75 -25.51 -10.17
C GLY A 442 45.65 -25.75 -11.37
N MET A 443 46.80 -25.08 -11.41
CA MET A 443 47.95 -25.43 -12.24
C MET A 443 49.22 -25.30 -11.40
#